data_AF-A0A379B863-F1
#
_entry.id   AF-A0A379B863-F1
#
_cell.length_a   1.000
_cell.length_b   1.000
_cell.length_c   1.000
_cell.angle_alpha   90.00
_cell.angle_beta   90.00
_cell.angle_gamma   90.00
#
_symmetry.space_group_name_H-M   'P 1'
#
loop_
_entity.id
_entity.type
_entity.pdbx_description
1 polymer ?
#
loop_
_entity_poly.entity_id
_entity_poly.type
_entity_poly.pdbx_seq_one_letter_code
_entity_poly.pdbx_strand_id
1 'polypeptide(L)'
;MFNTYAKFVPNVFLAKCPEPHDKGEIITLTSKYGNETEVEICNLVKQQDDFYFYSFTRCDGMNSQVRAAQKAERYQGYADNAMKRSQQYYEAANEGREFLSLGEPIKIGHHSEKRHRALIERNARRMDKSVAEMHKAESYESKIAYWESMADKIDLSMPESLEFFEFKLAQAKENYQELKDNPEKREHNYSLTYAKKKVNELAKKVELATLLWA
;
A
#
# COMPACT_ATOMS: atom_id res chain seq x y z
N MET A 1 -23.47 25.95 1.78
CA MET A 1 -22.29 25.46 1.05
C MET A 1 -21.78 24.25 1.82
N PHE A 2 -21.39 23.15 1.18
CA PHE A 2 -21.03 21.91 1.89
C PHE A 2 -19.53 21.90 2.24
N ASN A 3 -19.17 21.18 3.32
CA ASN A 3 -17.78 20.99 3.70
C ASN A 3 -17.10 20.02 2.73
N THR A 4 -15.89 20.35 2.28
CA THR A 4 -15.19 19.59 1.22
C THR A 4 -13.74 19.31 1.60
N TYR A 5 -13.08 18.44 0.82
CA TYR A 5 -11.66 18.17 1.01
C TYR A 5 -10.79 19.17 0.25
N ALA A 6 -9.76 19.70 0.91
CA ALA A 6 -8.70 20.49 0.28
C ALA A 6 -7.35 19.80 0.42
N LYS A 7 -6.58 19.72 -0.66
CA LYS A 7 -5.23 19.15 -0.62
C LYS A 7 -4.28 20.11 0.08
N PHE A 8 -3.46 19.60 1.01
CA PHE A 8 -2.47 20.42 1.73
C PHE A 8 -1.03 20.01 1.40
N VAL A 9 -0.59 18.85 1.88
CA VAL A 9 0.71 18.25 1.58
C VAL A 9 0.52 16.81 1.09
N PRO A 10 1.54 16.10 0.56
CA PRO A 10 1.40 14.71 0.16
C PRO A 10 0.70 13.86 1.22
N ASN A 11 -0.27 13.04 0.79
CA ASN A 11 -1.14 12.22 1.64
C ASN A 11 -2.03 12.93 2.69
N VAL A 12 -1.89 14.23 2.94
CA VAL A 12 -2.75 14.98 3.87
C VAL A 12 -3.80 15.79 3.12
N PHE A 13 -5.02 15.81 3.65
CA PHE A 13 -6.13 16.66 3.24
C PHE A 13 -6.65 17.42 4.45
N LEU A 14 -7.21 18.61 4.21
CA LEU A 14 -7.88 19.43 5.21
C LEU A 14 -9.38 19.48 4.92
N ALA A 15 -10.18 19.63 5.97
CA ALA A 15 -11.58 19.98 5.88
C ALA A 15 -11.68 21.46 5.50
N LYS A 16 -12.22 21.75 4.32
CA LYS A 16 -12.53 23.10 3.85
C LYS A 16 -13.98 23.42 4.19
N CYS A 17 -14.18 24.29 5.17
CA CYS A 17 -15.48 24.65 5.70
C CYS A 17 -15.80 26.13 5.46
N PRO A 18 -17.03 26.48 5.04
CA PRO A 18 -17.47 27.86 4.88
C PRO A 18 -17.79 28.53 6.22
N GLU A 19 -18.08 27.73 7.25
CA GLU A 19 -18.39 28.18 8.61
C GLU A 19 -17.29 27.70 9.58
N PRO A 20 -17.05 28.43 10.67
CA PRO A 20 -16.09 28.03 11.69
C PRO A 20 -16.63 26.85 12.52
N HIS A 21 -15.72 25.94 12.88
CA HIS A 21 -15.98 24.76 13.70
C HIS A 21 -15.01 24.68 14.89
N ASP A 22 -15.46 24.04 15.96
CA ASP A 22 -14.67 23.84 17.18
C ASP A 22 -13.89 22.51 17.15
N LYS A 23 -12.79 22.43 17.91
CA LYS A 23 -12.00 21.20 18.07
C LYS A 23 -12.86 20.13 18.74
N GLY A 24 -12.91 18.93 18.15
CA GLY A 24 -13.74 17.80 18.57
C GLY A 24 -15.14 17.78 17.93
N GLU A 25 -15.51 18.78 17.14
CA GLU A 25 -16.79 18.77 16.43
C GLU A 25 -16.80 17.71 15.32
N ILE A 26 -17.89 16.95 15.23
CA ILE A 26 -18.10 15.97 14.16
C ILE A 26 -18.85 16.66 13.02
N ILE A 27 -18.23 16.70 11.85
CA ILE A 27 -18.80 17.28 10.63
C ILE A 27 -18.83 16.26 9.50
N THR A 28 -19.73 16.47 8.54
CA THR A 28 -19.76 15.67 7.31
C THR A 28 -18.97 16.34 6.21
N LEU A 29 -17.96 15.65 5.66
CA LEU A 29 -17.26 16.06 4.45
C LEU A 29 -17.80 15.34 3.21
N THR A 30 -18.04 16.10 2.15
CA THR A 30 -18.44 15.56 0.85
C THR A 30 -17.25 15.56 -0.11
N SER A 31 -16.94 14.38 -0.65
CA SER A 31 -15.93 14.23 -1.70
C SER A 31 -16.41 14.80 -3.04
N LYS A 32 -15.48 15.04 -3.97
CA LYS A 32 -15.82 15.45 -5.36
C LYS A 32 -16.71 14.45 -6.11
N TYR A 33 -16.86 13.23 -5.59
CA TYR A 33 -17.69 12.17 -6.16
C TYR A 33 -19.03 11.99 -5.43
N GLY A 34 -19.35 12.85 -4.45
CA GLY A 34 -20.60 12.79 -3.69
C GLY A 34 -20.58 11.85 -2.48
N ASN A 35 -19.48 11.12 -2.23
CA ASN A 35 -19.37 10.31 -1.01
C ASN A 35 -19.23 11.21 0.22
N GLU A 36 -20.04 10.93 1.23
CA GLU A 36 -20.03 11.60 2.52
C GLU A 36 -19.17 10.82 3.52
N THR A 37 -18.56 11.53 4.47
CA THR A 37 -17.76 10.94 5.54
C THR A 37 -17.86 11.84 6.76
N GLU A 38 -18.16 11.23 7.91
CA GLU A 38 -18.04 11.88 9.22
C GLU A 38 -16.57 11.98 9.65
N VAL A 39 -16.17 13.19 10.00
CA VAL A 39 -14.82 13.50 10.47
C VAL A 39 -14.89 14.31 11.75
N GLU A 40 -13.94 14.10 12.63
CA GLU A 40 -13.74 14.89 13.84
C GLU A 40 -12.72 15.99 13.55
N ILE A 41 -13.09 17.24 13.81
CA ILE A 41 -12.22 18.40 13.62
C ILE A 41 -11.13 18.44 14.69
N CYS A 42 -9.88 18.67 14.27
CA CYS A 42 -8.74 18.83 15.16
C CYS A 42 -8.31 20.30 15.26
N ASN A 43 -7.35 20.73 14.45
CA ASN A 43 -6.76 22.07 14.53
C ASN A 43 -7.15 22.93 13.33
N LEU A 44 -7.37 24.22 13.56
CA LEU A 44 -7.45 25.21 12.49
C LEU A 44 -6.04 25.44 11.92
N VAL A 45 -5.84 25.03 10.66
CA VAL A 45 -4.54 25.09 9.97
C VAL A 45 -4.33 26.43 9.27
N LYS A 46 -5.38 26.95 8.63
CA LYS A 46 -5.35 28.27 7.98
C LYS A 46 -6.76 28.79 7.69
N GLN A 47 -6.85 30.09 7.43
CA GLN A 47 -8.04 30.76 6.92
C GLN A 47 -7.71 31.45 5.59
N GLN A 48 -8.51 31.23 4.55
CA GLN A 48 -8.27 31.79 3.21
C GLN A 48 -9.57 31.83 2.39
N ASP A 49 -9.80 32.92 1.66
CA ASP A 49 -10.93 33.08 0.73
C ASP A 49 -12.31 32.83 1.40
N ASP A 50 -12.50 33.32 2.62
CA ASP A 50 -13.69 33.09 3.47
C ASP A 50 -13.93 31.62 3.84
N PHE A 51 -12.91 30.75 3.74
CA PHE A 51 -12.94 29.38 4.22
C PHE A 51 -11.99 29.15 5.40
N TYR A 52 -12.40 28.23 6.24
CA TYR A 52 -11.64 27.69 7.36
C TYR A 52 -11.12 26.30 6.97
N PHE A 53 -9.84 26.06 7.20
CA PHE A 53 -9.18 24.80 6.86
C PHE A 53 -8.74 24.09 8.12
N TYR A 54 -9.32 22.93 8.37
CA TYR A 54 -9.04 22.14 9.57
C TYR A 54 -8.33 20.83 9.25
N SER A 55 -7.40 20.41 10.11
CA SER A 55 -7.04 19.00 10.19
C SER A 55 -8.21 18.20 10.79
N PHE A 56 -8.28 16.92 10.46
CA PHE A 56 -9.36 16.07 10.91
C PHE A 56 -8.90 14.61 10.99
N THR A 57 -9.61 13.82 11.80
CA THR A 57 -9.56 12.36 11.78
C THR A 57 -10.89 11.83 11.24
N ARG A 58 -10.87 10.67 10.57
CA ARG A 58 -12.13 10.06 10.11
C ARG A 58 -12.73 9.22 11.24
N CYS A 59 -14.01 9.41 11.51
CA CYS A 59 -14.71 8.68 12.56
C CYS A 59 -14.86 7.17 12.24
N ASP A 60 -14.78 6.80 10.96
CA ASP A 60 -14.83 5.41 10.49
C ASP A 60 -13.50 4.64 10.67
N GLY A 61 -12.49 5.25 11.29
CA GLY A 61 -11.17 4.64 11.52
C GLY A 61 -10.32 4.49 10.25
N MET A 62 -10.77 5.01 9.10
CA MET A 62 -10.04 4.85 7.86
C MET A 62 -8.85 5.81 7.78
N ASN A 63 -7.63 5.29 7.86
CA ASN A 63 -6.39 6.06 7.68
C ASN A 63 -5.53 5.49 6.54
N SER A 64 -4.30 6.00 6.36
CA SER A 64 -3.41 5.51 5.31
C SER A 64 -2.93 4.07 5.53
N GLN A 65 -2.75 3.64 6.79
CA GLN A 65 -2.37 2.26 7.14
C GLN A 65 -3.51 1.28 6.87
N VAL A 66 -4.74 1.57 7.31
CA VAL A 66 -5.93 0.74 7.02
C VAL A 66 -6.13 0.61 5.51
N ARG A 67 -5.95 1.69 4.75
CA ARG A 67 -5.99 1.65 3.28
C ARG A 67 -4.93 0.73 2.68
N ALA A 68 -3.72 0.75 3.24
CA ALA A 68 -2.63 -0.09 2.77
C ALA A 68 -2.90 -1.58 3.09
N ALA A 69 -3.38 -1.88 4.30
CA ALA A 69 -3.78 -3.22 4.71
C ALA A 69 -4.89 -3.80 3.81
N GLN A 70 -5.96 -3.04 3.56
CA GLN A 70 -7.03 -3.45 2.64
C GLN A 70 -6.52 -3.72 1.21
N LYS A 71 -5.51 -2.96 0.74
CA LYS A 71 -4.91 -3.21 -0.57
C LYS A 71 -4.07 -4.48 -0.57
N ALA A 72 -3.27 -4.71 0.47
CA ALA A 72 -2.50 -5.94 0.61
C ALA A 72 -3.43 -7.16 0.58
N GLU A 73 -4.48 -7.16 1.41
CA GLU A 73 -5.50 -8.21 1.45
C GLU A 73 -6.17 -8.43 0.08
N ARG A 74 -6.51 -7.34 -0.63
CA ARG A 74 -7.09 -7.46 -1.97
C ARG A 74 -6.15 -8.15 -2.97
N TYR A 75 -4.86 -7.80 -2.94
CA TYR A 75 -3.88 -8.45 -3.80
C TYR A 75 -3.62 -9.90 -3.39
N GLN A 76 -3.61 -10.19 -2.09
CA GLN A 76 -3.56 -11.57 -1.58
C GLN A 76 -4.73 -12.39 -2.14
N GLY A 77 -5.95 -11.87 -2.08
CA GLY A 77 -7.11 -12.53 -2.68
C GLY A 77 -6.98 -12.75 -4.19
N TYR A 78 -6.31 -11.85 -4.93
CA TYR A 78 -6.01 -12.07 -6.36
C TYR A 78 -4.97 -13.16 -6.58
N ALA A 79 -3.92 -13.20 -5.76
CA ALA A 79 -2.89 -14.25 -5.80
C ALA A 79 -3.50 -15.62 -5.47
N ASP A 80 -4.28 -15.72 -4.40
CA ASP A 80 -4.95 -16.95 -3.99
C ASP A 80 -5.89 -17.48 -5.07
N ASN A 81 -6.67 -16.59 -5.70
CA ASN A 81 -7.56 -16.96 -6.79
C ASN A 81 -6.79 -17.42 -8.03
N ALA A 82 -5.62 -16.85 -8.31
CA ALA A 82 -4.74 -17.32 -9.39
C ALA A 82 -4.15 -18.69 -9.06
N MET A 83 -3.67 -18.91 -7.83
CA MET A 83 -3.19 -20.23 -7.39
C MET A 83 -4.29 -21.30 -7.43
N LYS A 84 -5.51 -20.97 -7.00
CA LYS A 84 -6.66 -21.88 -7.12
C LYS A 84 -6.91 -22.30 -8.58
N ARG A 85 -6.89 -21.35 -9.53
CA ARG A 85 -7.02 -21.66 -10.97
C ARG A 85 -5.84 -22.48 -11.49
N SER A 86 -4.62 -22.16 -11.06
CA SER A 86 -3.43 -22.92 -11.42
C SER A 86 -3.57 -24.39 -11.00
N GLN A 87 -3.96 -24.63 -9.76
CA GLN A 87 -4.17 -25.97 -9.21
C GLN A 87 -5.27 -26.72 -9.96
N GLN A 88 -6.39 -26.06 -10.27
CA GLN A 88 -7.47 -26.66 -11.07
C GLN A 88 -6.99 -27.09 -12.46
N TYR A 89 -6.17 -26.27 -13.13
CA TYR A 89 -5.61 -26.64 -14.44
C TYR A 89 -4.60 -27.78 -14.33
N TYR A 90 -3.78 -27.80 -13.28
CA TYR A 90 -2.84 -28.89 -13.00
C TYR A 90 -3.58 -30.23 -12.77
N GLU A 91 -4.62 -30.22 -11.93
CA GLU A 91 -5.45 -31.40 -11.68
C GLU A 91 -6.13 -31.88 -12.97
N ALA A 92 -6.70 -30.97 -13.75
CA ALA A 92 -7.30 -31.30 -15.05
C ALA A 92 -6.28 -31.81 -16.08
N ALA A 93 -5.00 -31.41 -16.00
CA ALA A 93 -3.94 -31.90 -16.86
C ALA A 93 -3.58 -33.36 -16.59
N ASN A 94 -4.02 -33.93 -15.47
CA ASN A 94 -3.85 -35.35 -15.14
C ASN A 94 -4.94 -36.26 -15.75
N GLU A 95 -5.78 -35.75 -16.66
CA GLU A 95 -6.76 -36.57 -17.38
C GLU A 95 -6.05 -37.74 -18.09
N GLY A 96 -6.54 -38.97 -17.89
CA GLY A 96 -5.95 -40.15 -18.51
C GLY A 96 -4.57 -40.53 -17.98
N ARG A 97 -4.17 -40.05 -16.79
CA ARG A 97 -2.90 -40.38 -16.14
C ARG A 97 -2.65 -41.88 -16.05
N GLU A 98 -3.66 -42.69 -15.67
CA GLU A 98 -3.51 -44.15 -15.58
C GLU A 98 -3.10 -44.76 -16.93
N PHE A 99 -3.80 -44.41 -18.01
CA PHE A 99 -3.46 -44.84 -19.37
C PHE A 99 -2.06 -44.37 -19.80
N LEU A 100 -1.74 -43.10 -19.59
CA LEU A 100 -0.44 -42.53 -19.98
C LEU A 100 0.73 -43.11 -19.16
N SER A 101 0.49 -43.49 -17.90
CA SER A 101 1.52 -44.06 -17.02
C SER A 101 2.03 -45.42 -17.48
N LEU A 102 1.25 -46.14 -18.30
CA LEU A 102 1.66 -47.40 -18.93
C LEU A 102 2.79 -47.19 -19.96
N GLY A 103 3.01 -45.95 -20.42
CA GLY A 103 4.09 -45.62 -21.35
C GLY A 103 3.87 -46.18 -22.76
N GLU A 104 2.64 -46.51 -23.14
CA GLU A 104 2.36 -47.01 -24.48
C GLU A 104 2.75 -45.97 -25.56
N PRO A 105 3.49 -46.35 -26.61
CA PRO A 105 3.81 -45.43 -27.68
C PRO A 105 2.56 -45.11 -28.52
N ILE A 106 2.56 -43.93 -29.17
CA ILE A 106 1.54 -43.59 -30.16
C ILE A 106 1.71 -44.52 -31.38
N LYS A 107 0.69 -45.35 -31.64
CA LYS A 107 0.65 -46.26 -32.79
C LYS A 107 0.23 -45.49 -34.05
N ILE A 108 1.20 -45.09 -34.87
CA ILE A 108 0.97 -44.31 -36.10
C ILE A 108 0.14 -45.14 -37.10
N GLY A 109 -0.92 -44.55 -37.66
CA GLY A 109 -1.86 -45.19 -38.60
C GLY A 109 -2.95 -46.04 -37.95
N HIS A 110 -2.93 -46.20 -36.62
CA HIS A 110 -3.96 -46.94 -35.89
C HIS A 110 -5.18 -46.05 -35.58
N HIS A 111 -6.38 -46.63 -35.50
CA HIS A 111 -7.62 -45.87 -35.22
C HIS A 111 -7.60 -45.11 -33.88
N SER A 112 -6.77 -45.51 -32.92
CA SER A 112 -6.60 -44.85 -31.63
C SER A 112 -5.62 -43.66 -31.63
N GLU A 113 -4.83 -43.48 -32.69
CA GLU A 113 -3.77 -42.45 -32.79
C GLU A 113 -4.32 -41.04 -32.48
N LYS A 114 -5.41 -40.66 -33.15
CA LYS A 114 -6.01 -39.33 -33.02
C LYS A 114 -6.41 -39.02 -31.58
N ARG A 115 -6.97 -40.01 -30.87
CA ARG A 115 -7.38 -39.86 -29.47
C ARG A 115 -6.17 -39.69 -28.55
N HIS A 116 -5.11 -40.48 -28.77
CA HIS A 116 -3.90 -40.41 -27.97
C HIS A 116 -3.23 -39.03 -28.11
N ARG A 117 -3.02 -38.55 -29.34
CA ARG A 117 -2.45 -37.21 -29.59
C ARG A 117 -3.28 -36.10 -28.95
N ALA A 118 -4.61 -36.15 -29.12
CA ALA A 118 -5.51 -35.14 -28.58
C ALA A 118 -5.52 -35.11 -27.04
N LEU A 119 -5.32 -36.26 -26.37
CA LEU A 119 -5.19 -36.32 -24.90
C LEU A 119 -3.91 -35.62 -24.44
N ILE A 120 -2.76 -35.96 -25.03
CA ILE A 120 -1.47 -35.36 -24.69
C ILE A 120 -1.50 -33.85 -24.93
N GLU A 121 -1.97 -33.41 -26.10
CA GLU A 121 -2.05 -31.99 -26.45
C GLU A 121 -2.97 -31.21 -25.50
N ARG A 122 -4.11 -31.79 -25.13
CA ARG A 122 -5.04 -31.17 -24.16
C ARG A 122 -4.41 -31.04 -22.78
N ASN A 123 -3.70 -32.07 -22.31
CA ASN A 123 -3.02 -32.04 -21.03
C ASN A 123 -1.86 -31.04 -21.02
N ALA A 124 -1.07 -30.97 -22.11
CA ALA A 124 -0.02 -29.98 -22.28
C ALA A 124 -0.58 -28.55 -22.21
N ARG A 125 -1.64 -28.24 -22.97
CA ARG A 125 -2.28 -26.91 -22.94
C ARG A 125 -2.84 -26.54 -21.57
N ARG A 126 -3.31 -27.51 -20.79
CA ARG A 126 -3.76 -27.28 -19.40
C ARG A 126 -2.58 -27.00 -18.48
N MET A 127 -1.47 -27.72 -18.64
CA MET A 127 -0.24 -27.44 -17.92
C MET A 127 0.29 -26.03 -18.20
N ASP A 128 0.31 -25.61 -19.47
CA ASP A 128 0.70 -24.24 -19.83
C ASP A 128 -0.16 -23.18 -19.12
N LYS A 129 -1.47 -23.40 -19.03
CA LYS A 129 -2.39 -22.53 -18.29
C LYS A 129 -2.14 -22.54 -16.78
N SER A 130 -1.82 -23.71 -16.21
CA SER A 130 -1.46 -23.84 -14.80
C SER A 130 -0.23 -22.99 -14.48
N VAL A 131 0.84 -23.13 -15.26
CA VAL A 131 2.07 -22.34 -15.11
C VAL A 131 1.81 -20.84 -15.31
N ALA A 132 1.00 -20.46 -16.30
CA ALA A 132 0.66 -19.05 -16.53
C ALA A 132 -0.10 -18.43 -15.33
N GLU A 133 -1.02 -19.16 -14.71
CA GLU A 133 -1.73 -18.70 -13.51
C GLU A 133 -0.82 -18.68 -12.27
N MET A 134 0.14 -19.60 -12.17
CA MET A 134 1.17 -19.58 -11.11
C MET A 134 2.03 -18.32 -11.20
N HIS A 135 2.57 -18.00 -12.38
CA HIS A 135 3.32 -16.76 -12.59
C HIS A 135 2.49 -15.50 -12.33
N LYS A 136 1.18 -15.56 -12.63
CA LYS A 136 0.26 -14.47 -12.28
C LYS A 136 0.15 -14.30 -10.77
N ALA A 137 0.10 -15.38 -10.00
CA ALA A 137 0.12 -15.32 -8.54
C ALA A 137 1.42 -14.70 -8.01
N GLU A 138 2.57 -15.18 -8.48
CA GLU A 138 3.91 -14.66 -8.13
C GLU A 138 4.03 -13.16 -8.43
N SER A 139 3.43 -12.69 -9.53
CA SER A 139 3.47 -11.27 -9.90
C SER A 139 2.81 -10.34 -8.87
N TYR A 140 1.94 -10.86 -8.01
CA TYR A 140 1.31 -10.09 -6.94
C TYR A 140 2.17 -9.99 -5.67
N GLU A 141 3.14 -10.88 -5.45
CA GLU A 141 3.95 -10.92 -4.21
C GLU A 141 4.63 -9.58 -3.94
N SER A 142 5.29 -9.01 -4.96
CA SER A 142 5.94 -7.70 -4.84
C SER A 142 4.98 -6.57 -4.46
N LYS A 143 3.72 -6.63 -4.94
CA LYS A 143 2.69 -5.65 -4.62
C LYS A 143 2.16 -5.84 -3.21
N ILE A 144 1.98 -7.09 -2.78
CA ILE A 144 1.54 -7.44 -1.43
C ILE A 144 2.58 -6.93 -0.43
N ALA A 145 3.86 -7.31 -0.59
CA ALA A 145 4.95 -6.87 0.28
C ALA A 145 5.08 -5.34 0.34
N TYR A 146 4.91 -4.65 -0.79
CA TYR A 146 4.88 -3.19 -0.80
C TYR A 146 3.74 -2.63 0.06
N TRP A 147 2.50 -3.10 -0.13
CA TRP A 147 1.35 -2.59 0.61
C TRP A 147 1.37 -2.99 2.09
N GLU A 148 1.91 -4.15 2.44
CA GLU A 148 2.17 -4.55 3.83
C GLU A 148 3.16 -3.57 4.48
N SER A 149 4.30 -3.27 3.83
CA SER A 149 5.25 -2.29 4.36
C SER A 149 4.65 -0.88 4.54
N MET A 150 3.64 -0.53 3.74
CA MET A 150 2.93 0.73 3.84
C MET A 150 1.86 0.73 4.94
N ALA A 151 1.39 -0.45 5.37
CA ALA A 151 0.45 -0.62 6.47
C ALA A 151 1.09 -0.39 7.85
N ASP A 152 2.42 -0.43 7.94
CA ASP A 152 3.16 -0.11 9.17
C ASP A 152 3.65 1.34 9.20
N LYS A 153 3.48 2.09 8.10
CA LYS A 153 4.08 3.42 7.94
C LYS A 153 3.25 4.50 8.64
N ILE A 154 3.85 5.19 9.60
CA ILE A 154 3.32 6.42 10.18
C ILE A 154 3.62 7.61 9.25
N ASP A 155 2.60 8.36 8.85
CA ASP A 155 2.71 9.55 8.03
C ASP A 155 1.93 10.75 8.62
N LEU A 156 2.10 11.95 8.03
CA LEU A 156 1.51 13.20 8.54
C LEU A 156 -0.03 13.21 8.60
N SER A 157 -0.72 12.24 7.98
CA SER A 157 -2.18 12.15 8.06
C SER A 157 -2.69 11.54 9.36
N MET A 158 -1.79 11.16 10.27
CA MET A 158 -2.09 10.51 11.54
C MET A 158 -1.75 11.41 12.73
N PRO A 159 -2.59 11.48 13.77
CA PRO A 159 -2.28 12.24 14.99
C PRO A 159 -0.97 11.80 15.66
N GLU A 160 -0.70 10.50 15.71
CA GLU A 160 0.51 9.91 16.31
C GLU A 160 1.80 10.29 15.56
N SER A 161 1.67 10.91 14.38
CA SER A 161 2.80 11.37 13.58
C SER A 161 3.63 12.44 14.27
N LEU A 162 3.03 13.25 15.16
CA LEU A 162 3.76 14.26 15.92
C LEU A 162 4.82 13.61 16.81
N GLU A 163 4.41 12.74 17.73
CA GLU A 163 5.32 12.03 18.63
C GLU A 163 6.36 11.20 17.86
N PHE A 164 5.92 10.53 16.79
CA PHE A 164 6.81 9.75 15.94
C PHE A 164 7.91 10.62 15.30
N PHE A 165 7.56 11.76 14.71
CA PHE A 165 8.54 12.63 14.06
C PHE A 165 9.42 13.37 15.06
N GLU A 166 8.92 13.71 16.25
CA GLU A 166 9.73 14.28 17.33
C GLU A 166 10.80 13.28 17.80
N PHE A 167 10.42 12.03 18.04
CA PHE A 167 11.36 10.97 18.39
C PHE A 167 12.42 10.77 17.28
N LYS A 168 11.98 10.68 16.02
CA LYS A 168 12.91 10.54 14.89
C LYS A 168 13.82 11.76 14.73
N LEU A 169 13.32 12.96 15.00
CA LEU A 169 14.12 14.19 14.97
C LEU A 169 15.21 14.16 16.04
N ALA A 170 14.90 13.73 17.26
CA ALA A 170 15.87 13.59 18.34
C ALA A 170 17.01 12.62 17.94
N GLN A 171 16.66 11.42 17.45
CA GLN A 171 17.64 10.46 16.93
C GLN A 171 18.50 11.03 15.79
N ALA A 172 17.88 11.79 14.88
CA ALA A 172 18.61 12.39 13.76
C ALA A 172 19.58 13.49 14.22
N LYS A 173 19.21 14.28 15.23
CA LYS A 173 20.08 15.31 15.82
C LYS A 173 21.28 14.69 16.52
N GLU A 174 21.06 13.62 17.28
CA GLU A 174 22.13 12.85 17.95
C GLU A 174 23.12 12.29 16.93
N ASN A 175 22.63 11.58 15.91
CA ASN A 175 23.49 11.05 14.84
C ASN A 175 24.26 12.15 14.09
N TYR A 176 23.62 13.29 13.80
CA TYR A 176 24.30 14.42 13.17
C TYR A 176 25.42 14.98 14.05
N GLN A 177 25.18 15.10 15.36
CA GLN A 177 26.16 15.56 16.32
C GLN A 177 27.32 14.56 16.45
N GLU A 178 27.02 13.26 16.53
CA GLU A 178 28.02 12.20 16.58
C GLU A 178 28.96 12.24 15.37
N LEU A 179 28.42 12.34 14.15
CA LEU A 179 29.23 12.44 12.93
C LEU A 179 30.00 13.76 12.83
N LYS A 180 29.50 14.83 13.46
CA LYS A 180 30.19 16.11 13.51
C LYS A 180 31.42 16.02 14.42
N ASP A 181 31.26 15.41 15.58
CA ASP A 181 32.30 15.29 16.61
C ASP A 181 33.32 14.19 16.29
N ASN A 182 32.91 13.16 15.55
CA ASN A 182 33.72 11.99 15.20
C ASN A 182 33.84 11.83 13.67
N PRO A 183 34.74 12.58 12.99
CA PRO A 183 34.92 12.49 11.56
C PRO A 183 35.28 11.09 11.04
N GLU A 184 35.94 10.26 11.86
CA GLU A 184 36.33 8.88 11.57
C GLU A 184 35.14 7.91 11.43
N LYS A 185 33.98 8.24 12.02
CA LYS A 185 32.74 7.48 11.86
C LYS A 185 32.02 7.78 10.54
N ARG A 186 32.51 8.73 9.75
CA ARG A 186 31.92 9.07 8.44
C ARG A 186 32.37 8.02 7.43
N GLU A 187 31.43 7.24 6.93
CA GLU A 187 31.70 6.27 5.86
C GLU A 187 32.19 6.94 4.56
N HIS A 188 31.72 8.16 4.28
CA HIS A 188 32.07 8.89 3.07
C HIS A 188 31.94 10.42 3.26
N ASN A 189 32.48 11.21 2.34
CA ASN A 189 32.49 12.69 2.40
C ASN A 189 31.10 13.33 2.58
N TYR A 190 30.03 12.68 2.11
CA TYR A 190 28.66 13.18 2.21
C TYR A 190 27.91 12.77 3.49
N SER A 191 28.51 12.00 4.43
CA SER A 191 27.78 11.43 5.57
C SER A 191 27.18 12.53 6.44
N LEU A 192 27.95 13.58 6.71
CA LEU A 192 27.49 14.74 7.48
C LEU A 192 26.37 15.51 6.75
N THR A 193 26.48 15.65 5.43
CA THR A 193 25.47 16.32 4.59
C THR A 193 24.14 15.56 4.62
N TYR A 194 24.17 14.23 4.50
CA TYR A 194 22.96 13.40 4.58
C TYR A 194 22.33 13.44 5.97
N ALA A 195 23.15 13.39 7.04
CA ALA A 195 22.65 13.53 8.40
C ALA A 195 21.99 14.91 8.63
N LYS A 196 22.62 16.00 8.15
CA LYS A 196 22.03 17.34 8.24
C LYS A 196 20.73 17.46 7.44
N LYS A 197 20.69 16.90 6.23
CA LYS A 197 19.48 16.85 5.40
C LYS A 197 18.34 16.13 6.13
N LYS A 198 18.62 14.98 6.75
CA LYS A 198 17.64 14.21 7.53
C LYS A 198 17.08 15.01 8.70
N VAL A 199 17.93 15.74 9.45
CA VAL A 199 17.48 16.65 10.52
C VAL A 199 16.53 17.71 9.97
N ASN A 200 16.88 18.36 8.86
CA ASN A 200 16.07 19.41 8.26
C ASN A 200 14.72 18.87 7.74
N GLU A 201 14.70 17.68 7.14
CA GLU A 201 13.47 17.04 6.67
C GLU A 201 12.55 16.65 7.82
N LEU A 202 13.09 16.10 8.89
CA LEU A 202 12.31 15.76 10.08
C LEU A 202 11.82 17.00 10.82
N ALA A 203 12.62 18.07 10.88
CA ALA A 203 12.20 19.32 11.50
C ALA A 203 10.96 19.90 10.80
N LYS A 204 10.96 19.92 9.45
CA LYS A 204 9.79 20.33 8.65
C LYS A 204 8.57 19.44 8.90
N LYS A 205 8.78 18.13 9.09
CA LYS A 205 7.68 17.21 9.41
C LYS A 205 7.10 17.45 10.79
N VAL A 206 7.94 17.73 11.80
CA VAL A 206 7.48 18.12 13.14
C VAL A 206 6.70 19.42 13.06
N GLU A 207 7.21 20.46 12.38
CA GLU A 207 6.48 21.72 12.18
C GLU A 207 5.08 21.50 11.57
N LEU A 208 5.00 20.68 10.52
CA LEU A 208 3.72 20.33 9.89
C LEU A 208 2.83 19.51 10.82
N ALA A 209 3.38 18.53 11.54
CA ALA A 209 2.62 17.70 12.46
C ALA A 209 2.08 18.51 13.64
N THR A 210 2.85 19.46 14.18
CA THR A 210 2.42 20.39 15.22
C THR A 210 1.25 21.24 14.73
N LEU A 211 1.35 21.80 13.51
CA LEU A 211 0.26 22.57 12.91
C LEU A 211 -1.03 21.74 12.75
N LEU A 212 -0.89 20.45 12.43
CA LEU A 212 -2.03 19.56 12.21
C LEU A 212 -2.62 19.01 13.52
N TRP A 213 -1.82 18.74 14.56
CA TRP A 213 -2.24 17.84 15.65
C TRP A 213 -2.06 18.38 17.08
N ALA A 214 -1.24 19.41 17.32
CA ALA A 214 -1.03 19.98 18.66
C ALA A 214 -2.16 20.94 19.06
#